data_AF-A0A940LAD8-F1
#
_entry.id   AF-A0A940LAD8-F1
#
_cell.length_a   1.000
_cell.length_b   1.000
_cell.length_c   1.000
_cell.angle_alpha   90.00
_cell.angle_beta   90.00
_cell.angle_gamma   90.00
#
_symmetry.space_group_name_H-M   'P 1'
#
loop_
_entity.id
_entity.type
_entity.pdbx_description
1 polymer ?
#
loop_
_entity_poly.entity_id
_entity_poly.type
_entity_poly.pdbx_seq_one_letter_code
_entity_poly.pdbx_strand_id
1 'polypeptide(L)'
;MEKIDLTNNSHFEVLLENEEARFYASLHFDHTPGFDGPVPNVEQVHCYMLEPNQGSLNFVLQYDPSNYLYFPTRDFPKIDSLVLDELNLAIKNHLENLR
;
A
#
# COMPACT_ATOMS: atom_id res chain seq x y z
N MET A 1 1.95 -11.14 -19.63
CA MET A 1 1.47 -10.49 -18.39
C MET A 1 0.15 -9.83 -18.75
N GLU A 2 -0.97 -10.30 -18.19
CA GLU A 2 -2.27 -9.66 -18.41
C GLU A 2 -2.22 -8.23 -17.84
N LYS A 3 -2.72 -7.26 -18.61
CA LYS A 3 -2.77 -5.85 -18.20
C LYS A 3 -3.99 -5.66 -17.29
N ILE A 4 -3.76 -5.30 -16.04
CA ILE A 4 -4.81 -4.93 -15.09
C ILE A 4 -5.07 -3.43 -15.24
N ASP A 5 -6.33 -3.04 -15.52
CA ASP A 5 -6.74 -1.64 -15.55
C ASP A 5 -7.05 -1.15 -14.12
N LEU A 6 -6.08 -0.47 -13.49
CA LEU A 6 -6.28 0.16 -12.17
C LEU A 6 -6.48 1.68 -12.27
N THR A 7 -6.78 2.23 -13.45
CA THR A 7 -6.90 3.68 -13.64
C THR A 7 -7.97 4.30 -12.74
N ASN A 8 -9.01 3.53 -12.41
CA ASN A 8 -10.08 3.95 -11.49
C ASN A 8 -9.97 3.37 -10.07
N ASN A 9 -9.00 2.47 -9.82
CA ASN A 9 -8.88 1.70 -8.57
C ASN A 9 -7.43 1.70 -8.03
N SER A 10 -6.67 2.76 -8.26
CA SER A 10 -5.30 2.90 -7.72
C SER A 10 -5.28 3.27 -6.24
N HIS A 11 -6.42 3.56 -5.63
CA HIS A 11 -6.58 3.95 -4.23
C HIS A 11 -7.50 2.97 -3.49
N PHE A 12 -7.17 2.67 -2.24
CA PHE A 12 -8.03 1.92 -1.32
C PHE A 12 -7.64 2.20 0.14
N GLU A 13 -8.55 1.90 1.06
CA GLU A 13 -8.37 2.09 2.49
C GLU A 13 -8.33 0.76 3.23
N VAL A 14 -7.55 0.69 4.29
CA VAL A 14 -7.40 -0.46 5.17
C VAL A 14 -7.72 -0.03 6.59
N LEU A 15 -8.69 -0.72 7.21
CA LEU A 15 -8.96 -0.59 8.62
C LEU A 15 -7.92 -1.39 9.40
N LEU A 16 -7.23 -0.73 10.31
CA LEU A 16 -6.19 -1.29 11.17
C LEU A 16 -6.63 -1.18 12.64
N GLU A 17 -6.15 -2.11 13.47
CA GLU A 17 -6.45 -2.16 14.89
C GLU A 17 -5.18 -2.56 15.66
N ASN A 18 -4.88 -1.82 16.72
CA ASN A 18 -3.90 -2.22 17.72
C ASN A 18 -4.56 -2.21 19.11
N GLU A 19 -3.80 -2.52 20.17
CA GLU A 19 -4.33 -2.60 21.53
C GLU A 19 -4.90 -1.27 22.05
N GLU A 20 -4.52 -0.14 21.45
CA GLU A 20 -4.85 1.20 21.93
C GLU A 20 -5.92 1.90 21.08
N ALA A 21 -6.07 1.56 19.80
CA ALA A 21 -6.96 2.25 18.89
C ALA A 21 -7.28 1.49 17.58
N ARG A 22 -8.34 1.94 16.93
CA ARG A 22 -8.66 1.63 15.52
C ARG A 22 -8.36 2.83 14.65
N PHE A 23 -7.78 2.59 13.49
CA PHE A 23 -7.36 3.63 12.57
C PHE A 23 -7.36 3.15 11.13
N TYR A 24 -7.09 4.07 10.21
CA TYR A 24 -7.09 3.79 8.78
C TYR A 24 -5.74 4.09 8.16
N ALA A 25 -5.34 3.21 7.24
CA ALA A 25 -4.31 3.48 6.26
C ALA A 25 -4.96 3.67 4.89
N SER A 26 -4.64 4.77 4.23
CA SER A 26 -4.98 5.05 2.84
C SER A 26 -3.78 4.66 1.98
N LEU A 27 -3.99 3.74 1.04
CA LEU A 27 -2.96 3.25 0.13
C LEU A 27 -3.22 3.73 -1.29
N HIS A 28 -2.16 4.15 -1.99
CA HIS A 28 -2.22 4.67 -3.34
C HIS A 28 -1.08 4.12 -4.20
N PHE A 29 -1.41 3.54 -5.35
CA PHE A 29 -0.46 3.23 -6.41
C PHE A 29 -0.26 4.45 -7.29
N ASP A 30 0.97 4.95 -7.34
CA ASP A 30 1.31 6.02 -8.28
C ASP A 30 1.20 5.54 -9.72
N HIS A 31 0.90 6.44 -10.64
CA HIS A 31 0.84 6.11 -12.06
C HIS A 31 2.16 6.46 -12.73
N THR A 32 2.65 5.54 -13.55
CA THR A 32 3.77 5.80 -14.46
C THR A 32 3.23 6.10 -15.85
N PRO A 33 3.86 7.01 -16.61
CA PRO A 33 3.51 7.24 -18.00
C PRO A 33 3.77 5.97 -18.83
N GLY A 34 2.71 5.36 -19.35
CA GLY A 34 2.77 4.22 -20.26
C GLY A 34 2.45 4.62 -21.71
N PHE A 35 2.74 3.72 -22.66
CA PHE A 35 2.50 3.93 -24.09
C PHE A 35 1.01 4.03 -24.47
N ASP A 36 0.10 3.60 -23.59
CA ASP A 36 -1.36 3.59 -23.81
C ASP A 36 -2.16 4.36 -22.71
N GLY A 37 -1.49 5.13 -21.84
CA GLY A 37 -2.12 5.84 -20.72
C GLY A 37 -1.40 5.66 -19.38
N PRO A 38 -1.93 6.23 -18.28
CA PRO A 38 -1.36 6.04 -16.95
C PRO A 38 -1.48 4.58 -16.52
N VAL A 39 -0.35 3.91 -16.29
CA VAL A 39 -0.32 2.55 -15.74
C VAL A 39 0.12 2.62 -14.28
N PRO A 40 -0.65 2.05 -13.34
CA PRO A 40 -0.28 2.00 -11.93
C PRO A 40 1.04 1.26 -11.73
N ASN A 41 1.92 1.85 -10.95
CA ASN A 41 3.20 1.31 -10.58
C ASN A 41 3.04 0.34 -9.42
N VAL A 42 2.87 -0.95 -9.73
CA VAL A 42 2.78 -2.01 -8.70
C VAL A 42 4.08 -2.21 -7.93
N GLU A 43 5.17 -1.52 -8.28
CA GLU A 43 6.42 -1.61 -7.51
C GLU A 43 6.38 -0.73 -6.25
N GLN A 44 5.50 0.27 -6.20
CA GLN A 44 5.46 1.26 -5.11
C GLN A 44 4.05 1.59 -4.68
N VAL A 45 3.83 1.60 -3.37
CA VAL A 45 2.56 2.01 -2.75
C VAL A 45 2.82 3.11 -1.76
N HIS A 46 2.19 4.26 -1.98
CA HIS A 46 2.16 5.36 -1.03
C HIS A 46 1.15 5.02 0.06
N CYS A 47 1.60 5.04 1.30
CA CYS A 47 0.77 4.77 2.47
C CYS A 47 0.67 6.03 3.32
N TYR A 48 -0.55 6.47 3.58
CA TYR A 48 -0.86 7.52 4.53
C TYR A 48 -1.69 6.92 5.66
N MET A 49 -1.17 7.00 6.89
CA MET A 49 -1.76 6.38 8.07
C MET A 49 -2.00 7.44 9.14
N LEU A 50 -3.19 7.44 9.72
CA LEU A 50 -3.55 8.38 10.79
C LEU A 50 -3.77 7.60 12.09
N GLU A 51 -2.72 7.46 12.88
CA GLU A 51 -2.78 6.77 14.16
C GLU A 51 -3.23 7.72 15.29
N PRO A 52 -4.26 7.34 16.05
CA PRO A 52 -4.60 8.00 17.30
C PRO A 52 -3.38 8.00 18.22
N ASN A 53 -3.10 9.14 18.84
CA ASN A 53 -2.00 9.36 19.79
C ASN A 53 -0.57 9.35 19.21
N GLN A 54 -0.33 8.78 18.02
CA GLN A 54 0.98 8.80 17.37
C GLN A 54 1.08 9.81 16.20
N GLY A 55 -0.07 10.31 15.73
CA GLY A 55 -0.13 11.32 14.67
C GLY A 55 -0.24 10.71 13.28
N SER A 56 0.18 11.46 12.26
CA SER A 56 0.13 11.02 10.87
C SER A 56 1.48 10.48 10.41
N LEU A 57 1.48 9.29 9.81
CA LEU A 57 2.63 8.70 9.12
C LEU A 57 2.36 8.70 7.62
N ASN A 58 3.36 9.10 6.84
CA ASN A 58 3.33 9.02 5.38
C ASN A 58 4.64 8.37 4.93
N PHE A 59 4.54 7.26 4.19
CA PHE A 59 5.71 6.51 3.74
C PHE A 59 5.41 5.76 2.45
N VAL A 60 6.47 5.30 1.79
CA VAL A 60 6.37 4.46 0.60
C VAL A 60 6.76 3.03 0.94
N LEU A 61 5.91 2.10 0.55
CA LEU A 61 6.18 0.69 0.53
C LEU A 61 6.69 0.28 -0.85
N GLN A 62 7.83 -0.42 -0.90
CA GLN A 62 8.46 -0.92 -2.11
C GLN A 62 8.23 -2.44 -2.20
N TYR A 63 7.80 -2.91 -3.38
CA TYR A 63 7.67 -4.32 -3.67
C TYR A 63 9.04 -5.00 -3.74
N ASP A 64 9.22 -6.07 -2.95
CA ASP A 64 10.35 -6.98 -3.03
C ASP A 64 9.94 -8.25 -3.79
N PRO A 65 10.42 -8.45 -5.02
CA PRO A 65 10.08 -9.60 -5.84
C PRO A 65 10.63 -10.93 -5.27
N SER A 66 11.59 -10.89 -4.34
CA SER A 66 12.17 -12.09 -3.73
C SER A 66 11.19 -12.77 -2.78
N ASN A 67 10.37 -11.98 -2.09
CA ASN A 67 9.45 -12.44 -1.05
C ASN A 67 7.97 -12.20 -1.42
N TYR A 68 7.69 -11.54 -2.55
CA TYR A 68 6.34 -11.17 -2.99
C TYR A 68 5.59 -10.28 -1.97
N LEU A 69 6.34 -9.44 -1.24
CA LEU A 69 5.85 -8.57 -0.18
C LEU A 69 6.36 -7.15 -0.40
N TYR A 70 5.63 -6.19 0.18
CA TYR A 70 5.95 -4.79 0.19
C TYR A 70 6.60 -4.42 1.53
N PHE A 71 7.70 -3.67 1.48
CA PHE A 71 8.46 -3.25 2.65
C PHE A 71 8.63 -1.73 2.69
N PRO A 72 8.69 -1.10 3.88
CA PRO A 72 8.97 0.33 4.00
C PRO A 72 10.34 0.66 3.40
N THR A 73 10.42 1.77 2.68
CA THR A 73 11.71 2.30 2.22
C THR A 73 12.61 2.66 3.42
N ARG A 74 13.94 2.49 3.26
CA ARG A 74 14.95 2.41 4.35
C ARG A 74 15.01 3.57 5.36
N ASP A 75 14.31 4.67 5.11
CA ASP A 75 14.40 5.91 5.90
C ASP A 75 13.14 6.22 6.75
N PHE A 76 12.21 5.27 6.89
CA PHE A 76 10.92 5.49 7.57
C PHE A 76 10.83 4.86 8.98
N PRO A 77 9.93 5.37 9.86
CA PRO A 77 9.78 4.86 11.21
C PRO A 77 9.46 3.36 11.19
N LYS A 78 9.92 2.64 12.23
CA LYS A 78 9.62 1.22 12.39
C LYS A 78 8.10 1.06 12.49
N ILE A 79 7.51 0.55 11.41
CA ILE A 79 6.12 0.11 11.40
C ILE A 79 6.05 -1.20 12.17
N ASP A 80 5.00 -1.35 12.97
CA ASP A 80 4.71 -2.62 13.63
C ASP A 80 4.57 -3.75 12.59
N SER A 81 5.11 -4.94 12.89
CA SER A 81 5.08 -6.06 11.94
C SER A 81 3.65 -6.52 11.61
N LEU A 82 2.73 -6.48 12.59
CA LEU A 82 1.34 -6.86 12.36
C LEU A 82 0.64 -5.87 11.44
N VAL A 83 0.91 -4.57 11.61
CA VAL A 83 0.42 -3.54 10.69
C VAL A 83 0.96 -3.79 9.28
N LEU A 84 2.24 -4.09 9.14
CA LEU A 84 2.84 -4.37 7.83
C LEU A 84 2.22 -5.62 7.18
N ASP A 85 1.92 -6.66 7.95
CA ASP A 85 1.27 -7.87 7.45
C ASP A 85 -0.16 -7.59 6.94
N GLU A 86 -0.95 -6.80 7.68
CA GLU A 86 -2.30 -6.38 7.27
C GLU A 86 -2.28 -5.53 5.99
N LEU A 87 -1.34 -4.58 5.90
CA LEU A 87 -1.16 -3.78 4.68
C LEU A 87 -0.81 -4.66 3.47
N ASN A 88 0.09 -5.64 3.65
CA ASN A 88 0.46 -6.58 2.60
C ASN A 88 -0.71 -7.46 2.14
N LEU A 89 -1.51 -7.97 3.08
CA LEU A 89 -2.71 -8.74 2.78
C LEU A 89 -3.72 -7.91 1.98
N ALA A 90 -3.96 -6.67 2.40
CA ALA A 90 -4.88 -5.78 1.72
C ALA A 90 -4.41 -5.42 0.30
N ILE A 91 -3.12 -5.11 0.12
CA ILE A 91 -2.54 -4.87 -1.21
C ILE A 91 -2.74 -6.09 -2.13
N LYS A 92 -2.46 -7.29 -1.62
CA LYS A 92 -2.64 -8.52 -2.38
C LYS A 92 -4.09 -8.72 -2.81
N ASN A 93 -5.02 -8.63 -1.87
CA ASN A 93 -6.45 -8.79 -2.14
C ASN A 93 -6.96 -7.75 -3.15
N HIS A 94 -6.49 -6.51 -3.04
CA HIS A 94 -6.84 -5.44 -3.98
C HIS A 94 -6.38 -5.77 -5.39
N LEU A 95 -5.12 -6.17 -5.56
CA LEU A 95 -4.57 -6.56 -6.87
C LEU A 95 -5.23 -7.82 -7.45
N GLU A 96 -5.67 -8.76 -6.62
CA GLU A 96 -6.42 -9.94 -7.05
C GLU A 96 -7.83 -9.58 -7.54
N ASN A 97 -8.52 -8.66 -6.87
CA ASN A 97 -9.87 -8.21 -7.26
C ASN A 97 -9.92 -7.41 -8.57
N LEU A 98 -8.76 -7.01 -9.10
CA LEU A 98 -8.66 -6.21 -10.31
C LEU A 98 -8.36 -7.06 -11.55
N ARG A 99 -8.10 -8.37 -11.36
CA ARG A 99 -7.96 -9.37 -12.44
C ARG A 99 -9.30 -9.96 -12.83
#